data_AF-A0A135WDA1-F1
#
_entry.id   AF-A0A135WDA1-F1
#
_cell.length_a   1.000
_cell.length_b   1.000
_cell.length_c   1.000
_cell.angle_alpha   90.00
_cell.angle_beta   90.00
_cell.angle_gamma   90.00
#
_symmetry.space_group_name_H-M   'P 1'
#
loop_
_entity.id
_entity.type
_entity.pdbx_description
1 polymer ?
#
loop_
_entity_poly.entity_id
_entity_poly.type
_entity_poly.pdbx_seq_one_letter_code
_entity_poly.pdbx_strand_id
1 'polypeptide(L)'
;MSLLSNILWAFQRKEYADIADFNTAIESYQKLILKERASWNPDEIVIHAPEADICYEAWIKGKEDIAGNETLIGDEEEAFHEDNSDYGMFQVDLCAALKARNGSHFTALDLMYQLQNQLSNKELGDHIFFEGLIPKDTEEYKTDIPLYFMYCGS
;
A
#
# COMPACT_ATOMS: atom_id res chain seq x y z
N MET A 1 -10.40 -9.89 -10.10
CA MET A 1 -10.44 -10.38 -8.70
C MET A 1 -9.42 -9.56 -7.94
N SER A 2 -9.77 -9.03 -6.75
CA SER A 2 -8.83 -8.23 -5.94
C SER A 2 -7.86 -9.16 -5.21
N LEU A 3 -6.59 -8.80 -5.19
CA LEU A 3 -5.54 -9.53 -4.49
C LEU A 3 -5.56 -9.16 -3.00
N LEU A 4 -5.39 -10.16 -2.11
CA LEU A 4 -5.40 -9.99 -0.65
C LEU A 4 -6.70 -9.41 -0.06
N SER A 5 -7.83 -9.43 -0.77
CA SER A 5 -9.10 -8.85 -0.30
C SER A 5 -9.73 -9.58 0.90
N ASN A 6 -9.19 -10.73 1.29
CA ASN A 6 -9.59 -11.49 2.48
C ASN A 6 -8.75 -11.15 3.72
N ILE A 7 -7.73 -10.30 3.58
CA ILE A 7 -6.85 -9.89 4.67
C ILE A 7 -7.39 -8.62 5.31
N LEU A 8 -7.81 -8.72 6.56
CA LEU A 8 -8.14 -7.55 7.36
C LEU A 8 -6.87 -6.87 7.88
N TRP A 9 -6.69 -5.59 7.57
CA TRP A 9 -5.63 -4.77 8.14
C TRP A 9 -6.07 -3.32 8.17
N ALA A 10 -5.70 -2.60 9.22
CA ALA A 10 -5.85 -1.15 9.26
C ALA A 10 -4.46 -0.54 9.25
N PHE A 11 -4.13 0.24 8.22
CA PHE A 11 -2.86 0.94 8.16
C PHE A 11 -2.79 1.97 9.27
N GLN A 12 -1.61 2.06 9.87
CA GLN A 12 -1.32 2.98 10.97
C GLN A 12 -0.06 3.76 10.63
N ARG A 13 0.06 4.96 11.20
CA ARG A 13 1.29 5.78 11.14
C ARG A 13 2.36 5.19 12.07
N LYS A 14 2.74 3.95 11.79
CA LYS A 14 3.67 3.12 12.58
C LYS A 14 4.56 2.34 11.62
N GLU A 15 5.86 2.51 11.79
CA GLU A 15 6.85 1.70 11.07
C GLU A 15 7.15 0.41 11.85
N TYR A 16 7.45 -0.66 11.12
CA TYR A 16 7.96 -1.92 11.65
C TYR A 16 9.37 -2.15 11.14
N ALA A 17 10.35 -2.11 12.03
CA ALA A 17 11.76 -2.38 11.69
C ALA A 17 12.01 -3.86 11.36
N ASP A 18 11.22 -4.76 11.93
CA ASP A 18 11.34 -6.21 11.77
C ASP A 18 10.05 -6.81 11.17
N ILE A 19 10.22 -7.68 10.18
CA ILE A 19 9.11 -8.30 9.47
C ILE A 19 8.41 -9.38 10.31
N ALA A 20 9.09 -10.02 11.26
CA ALA A 20 8.49 -10.99 12.18
C ALA A 20 7.61 -10.28 13.23
N ASP A 21 8.00 -9.09 13.68
CA ASP A 21 7.15 -8.24 14.52
C ASP A 21 5.87 -7.84 13.79
N PHE A 22 5.99 -7.44 12.52
CA PHE A 22 4.82 -7.14 11.68
C PHE A 22 3.96 -8.39 11.43
N ASN A 23 4.56 -9.54 11.15
CA ASN A 23 3.84 -10.80 10.98
C ASN A 23 2.99 -11.15 12.21
N THR A 24 3.55 -10.96 13.41
CA THR A 24 2.84 -11.18 14.66
C THR A 24 1.68 -10.20 14.82
N ALA A 25 1.88 -8.94 14.41
CA ALA A 25 0.85 -7.91 14.48
C ALA A 25 -0.34 -8.21 13.55
N ILE A 26 -0.07 -8.54 12.28
CA ILE A 26 -1.13 -8.88 11.32
C ILE A 26 -1.85 -10.16 11.73
N GLU A 27 -1.15 -11.21 12.15
CA GLU A 27 -1.77 -12.45 12.60
C GLU A 27 -2.69 -12.21 13.81
N SER A 28 -2.22 -11.39 14.77
CA SER A 28 -3.00 -11.02 15.96
C SER A 28 -4.23 -10.20 15.60
N TYR A 29 -4.12 -9.29 14.63
CA TYR A 29 -5.24 -8.48 14.14
C TYR A 29 -6.30 -9.34 13.46
N GLN A 30 -5.89 -10.29 12.60
CA GLN A 30 -6.80 -11.25 11.97
C GLN A 30 -7.55 -12.07 13.03
N LYS A 31 -6.84 -12.62 14.03
CA LYS A 31 -7.44 -13.41 15.11
C LYS A 31 -8.39 -12.60 15.98
N LEU A 32 -8.07 -11.33 16.23
CA LEU A 32 -8.91 -10.45 17.03
C LEU A 32 -10.29 -10.26 16.39
N ILE A 33 -10.33 -10.05 15.06
CA ILE A 33 -11.57 -9.73 14.34
C ILE A 33 -12.30 -10.99 13.86
N LEU A 34 -11.59 -11.91 13.21
CA LEU A 34 -12.17 -13.10 12.59
C LEU A 34 -12.24 -14.32 13.53
N LYS A 35 -11.52 -14.29 14.65
CA LYS A 35 -11.44 -15.39 15.62
C LYS A 35 -11.04 -16.70 14.93
N GLU A 36 -11.87 -17.73 15.02
CA GLU A 36 -11.64 -19.04 14.41
C GLU A 36 -11.66 -19.02 12.87
N ARG A 37 -12.19 -17.94 12.26
CA ARG A 37 -12.22 -17.77 10.80
C ARG A 37 -10.96 -17.08 10.26
N ALA A 38 -10.03 -16.69 11.14
CA ALA A 38 -8.77 -16.07 10.73
C ALA A 38 -7.97 -17.05 9.85
N SER A 39 -7.64 -16.61 8.64
CA SER A 39 -6.83 -17.37 7.69
C SER A 39 -5.77 -16.42 7.15
N TRP A 40 -4.62 -16.44 7.83
CA TRP A 40 -3.43 -15.69 7.42
C TRP A 40 -2.36 -16.68 6.98
N ASN A 41 -1.93 -16.57 5.73
CA ASN A 41 -0.83 -17.37 5.19
C ASN A 41 0.30 -16.44 4.75
N PRO A 42 1.33 -16.21 5.59
CA PRO A 42 2.39 -15.25 5.29
C PRO A 42 3.24 -15.64 4.08
N ASP A 43 3.32 -16.93 3.78
CA ASP A 43 4.16 -17.50 2.71
C ASP A 43 3.42 -17.66 1.38
N GLU A 44 2.13 -17.29 1.33
CA GLU A 44 1.37 -17.30 0.08
C GLU A 44 2.01 -16.36 -0.94
N ILE A 45 2.33 -16.88 -2.13
CA ILE A 45 2.85 -16.05 -3.22
C ILE A 45 1.68 -15.31 -3.85
N VAL A 46 1.73 -13.98 -3.82
CA VAL A 46 0.62 -13.11 -4.25
C VAL A 46 0.92 -12.34 -5.53
N ILE A 47 2.20 -12.06 -5.80
CA ILE A 47 2.65 -11.46 -7.06
C ILE A 47 3.86 -12.24 -7.56
N HIS A 48 3.74 -12.84 -8.75
CA HIS A 48 4.78 -13.64 -9.40
C HIS A 48 5.75 -12.76 -10.23
N ALA A 49 6.29 -11.71 -9.62
CA ALA A 49 7.25 -10.80 -10.24
C ALA A 49 8.23 -10.24 -9.20
N PRO A 50 9.47 -9.90 -9.62
CA PRO A 50 10.48 -9.34 -8.71
C PRO A 50 10.20 -7.89 -8.30
N GLU A 51 9.42 -7.16 -9.09
CA GLU A 51 9.05 -5.76 -8.88
C GLU A 51 7.56 -5.59 -9.18
N ALA A 52 6.91 -4.65 -8.50
CA ALA A 52 5.51 -4.29 -8.71
C ALA A 52 5.28 -2.82 -8.33
N ASP A 53 4.44 -2.13 -9.09
CA ASP A 53 4.02 -0.77 -8.79
C ASP A 53 2.67 -0.83 -8.05
N ILE A 54 2.62 -0.21 -6.87
CA ILE A 54 1.39 -0.11 -6.08
C ILE A 54 1.02 1.36 -5.94
N CYS A 55 -0.13 1.73 -6.48
CA CYS A 55 -0.65 3.08 -6.40
C CYS A 55 -1.73 3.20 -5.31
N TYR A 56 -1.78 4.35 -4.66
CA TYR A 56 -2.71 4.65 -3.59
C TYR A 56 -2.92 6.15 -3.46
N GLU A 57 -4.07 6.48 -2.88
CA GLU A 57 -4.38 7.84 -2.47
C GLU A 57 -3.85 8.09 -1.06
N ALA A 58 -3.25 9.26 -0.85
CA ALA A 58 -2.78 9.69 0.46
C ALA A 58 -2.83 11.21 0.60
N TRP A 59 -2.91 11.67 1.83
CA TRP A 59 -2.76 13.07 2.21
C TRP A 59 -1.33 13.34 2.64
N ILE A 60 -0.68 14.32 2.01
CA ILE A 60 0.70 14.75 2.30
C ILE A 60 0.79 16.28 2.44
N LYS A 61 1.82 16.81 3.11
CA LYS A 61 1.99 18.26 3.27
C LYS A 61 2.59 18.93 2.05
N GLY A 62 3.37 18.17 1.29
CA GLY A 62 4.14 18.69 0.17
C GLY A 62 5.02 17.60 -0.44
N LYS A 63 5.78 17.99 -1.47
CA LYS A 63 6.65 17.08 -2.25
C LYS A 63 7.73 16.41 -1.41
N GLU A 64 8.14 17.05 -0.31
CA GLU A 64 9.10 16.51 0.65
C GLU A 64 8.64 15.23 1.35
N ASP A 65 7.33 14.99 1.39
CA ASP A 65 6.77 13.77 1.96
C ASP A 65 6.78 12.60 0.96
N ILE A 66 7.04 12.84 -0.32
CA ILE A 66 7.13 11.80 -1.37
C ILE A 66 8.42 11.00 -1.17
N ALA A 67 8.27 9.69 -0.99
CA ALA A 67 9.40 8.78 -0.79
C ALA A 67 10.17 8.56 -2.11
N GLY A 68 11.45 8.21 -2.01
CA GLY A 68 12.32 8.09 -3.20
C GLY A 68 11.94 6.98 -4.18
N ASN A 69 11.06 6.06 -3.79
CA ASN A 69 10.48 5.03 -4.66
C ASN A 69 9.05 5.36 -5.12
N GLU A 70 8.53 6.54 -4.79
CA GLU A 70 7.20 6.99 -5.18
C GLU A 70 7.27 7.94 -6.38
N THR A 71 6.23 7.90 -7.21
CA THR A 71 5.98 8.89 -8.26
C THR A 71 4.58 9.46 -8.09
N LEU A 72 4.45 10.78 -8.19
CA LEU A 72 3.14 11.45 -8.23
C LEU A 72 2.41 11.11 -9.52
N ILE A 73 1.14 10.72 -9.41
CA ILE A 73 0.26 10.56 -10.57
C ILE A 73 -0.42 11.90 -10.84
N GLY A 74 -0.37 12.34 -12.09
CA GLY A 74 -1.03 13.58 -12.53
C GLY A 74 -0.08 14.77 -12.60
N ASP A 75 -0.65 15.96 -12.71
CA ASP A 75 0.10 17.21 -12.80
C ASP A 75 0.48 17.72 -11.41
N GLU A 76 1.76 18.08 -11.25
CA GLU A 76 2.32 18.52 -9.98
C GLU A 76 1.82 19.91 -9.54
N GLU A 77 1.63 20.83 -10.49
CA GLU A 77 1.12 22.17 -10.18
C GLU A 77 -0.34 22.10 -9.74
N GLU A 78 -1.13 21.24 -10.38
CA GLU A 78 -2.52 20.98 -9.98
C GLU A 78 -2.60 20.27 -8.62
N ALA A 79 -1.79 19.23 -8.39
CA ALA A 79 -1.80 18.45 -7.15
C ALA A 79 -1.48 19.29 -5.90
N PHE A 80 -0.58 20.27 -6.02
CA PHE A 80 -0.16 21.14 -4.92
C PHE A 80 -0.73 22.57 -5.00
N HIS A 81 -1.83 22.77 -5.73
CA HIS A 81 -2.50 24.06 -5.82
C HIS A 81 -3.18 24.41 -4.48
N GLU A 82 -3.07 25.67 -4.02
CA GLU A 82 -3.59 26.10 -2.70
C GLU A 82 -5.08 25.79 -2.49
N ASP A 83 -5.89 25.90 -3.56
CA ASP A 83 -7.33 25.59 -3.53
C ASP A 83 -7.64 24.10 -3.29
N ASN A 84 -6.67 23.21 -3.54
CA ASN A 84 -6.77 21.76 -3.30
C ASN A 84 -6.25 21.36 -1.91
N SER A 85 -5.79 22.33 -1.11
CA SER A 85 -5.32 22.07 0.24
C SER A 85 -6.49 21.98 1.22
N ASP A 86 -6.52 20.93 2.04
CA ASP A 86 -7.37 20.85 3.23
C ASP A 86 -6.50 20.75 4.48
N TYR A 87 -6.67 21.70 5.41
CA TYR A 87 -5.85 21.85 6.62
C TYR A 87 -4.32 21.81 6.39
N GLY A 88 -3.84 22.29 5.23
CA GLY A 88 -2.42 22.28 4.88
C GLY A 88 -1.91 20.92 4.37
N MET A 89 -2.82 20.03 3.99
CA MET A 89 -2.54 18.73 3.39
C MET A 89 -3.14 18.70 1.97
N PHE A 90 -2.52 17.95 1.08
CA PHE A 90 -2.98 17.73 -0.29
C PHE A 90 -3.27 16.25 -0.46
N GLN A 91 -4.47 15.94 -0.95
CA GLN A 91 -4.82 14.60 -1.39
C GLN A 91 -4.16 14.35 -2.74
N VAL A 92 -3.34 13.32 -2.81
CA VAL A 92 -2.58 12.97 -4.01
C VAL A 92 -2.66 11.48 -4.27
N ASP A 93 -2.55 11.11 -5.54
CA ASP A 93 -2.31 9.74 -5.94
C ASP A 93 -0.81 9.52 -6.14
N LEU A 94 -0.25 8.53 -5.46
CA LEU A 94 1.16 8.13 -5.55
C LEU A 94 1.26 6.70 -6.06
N CYS A 95 2.28 6.38 -6.84
CA CYS A 95 2.67 5.01 -7.18
C CYS A 95 4.04 4.69 -6.60
N ALA A 96 4.10 3.70 -5.71
CA ALA A 96 5.34 3.19 -5.15
C ALA A 96 5.85 1.99 -5.96
N ALA A 97 7.09 2.09 -6.43
CA ALA A 97 7.83 0.97 -7.00
C ALA A 97 8.38 0.10 -5.87
N LEU A 98 7.80 -1.09 -5.71
CA LEU A 98 8.19 -2.07 -4.68
C LEU A 98 9.07 -3.17 -5.29
N LYS A 99 9.95 -3.74 -4.47
CA LYS A 99 10.84 -4.83 -4.86
C LYS A 99 10.68 -6.00 -3.91
N ALA A 100 10.49 -7.20 -4.45
CA ALA A 100 10.39 -8.41 -3.67
C ALA A 100 11.69 -8.62 -2.87
N ARG A 101 11.59 -8.87 -1.56
CA ARG A 101 12.77 -9.04 -0.70
C ARG A 101 13.62 -10.25 -1.09
N ASN A 102 12.98 -11.27 -1.66
CA ASN A 102 13.64 -12.47 -2.17
C ASN A 102 14.16 -12.30 -3.62
N GLY A 103 13.92 -11.14 -4.26
CA GLY A 103 14.36 -10.82 -5.62
C GLY A 103 13.61 -11.55 -6.74
N SER A 104 12.47 -12.19 -6.47
CA SER A 104 11.75 -13.00 -7.46
C SER A 104 10.22 -12.89 -7.43
N HIS A 105 9.61 -12.83 -6.25
CA HIS A 105 8.15 -12.79 -6.07
C HIS A 105 7.78 -12.22 -4.71
N PHE A 106 6.60 -11.63 -4.60
CA PHE A 106 6.07 -11.14 -3.33
C PHE A 106 5.26 -12.24 -2.65
N THR A 107 5.57 -12.51 -1.38
CA THR A 107 4.65 -13.22 -0.50
C THR A 107 3.67 -12.24 0.12
N ALA A 108 2.55 -12.75 0.66
CA ALA A 108 1.56 -11.94 1.35
C ALA A 108 2.20 -11.11 2.48
N LEU A 109 3.09 -11.73 3.26
CA LEU A 109 3.81 -11.03 4.34
C LEU A 109 4.76 -9.96 3.81
N ASP A 110 5.55 -10.27 2.79
CA ASP A 110 6.48 -9.30 2.20
C ASP A 110 5.75 -8.06 1.69
N LEU A 111 4.69 -8.28 0.90
CA LEU A 111 3.90 -7.20 0.32
C LEU A 111 3.23 -6.34 1.40
N MET A 112 2.53 -6.97 2.36
CA MET A 112 1.86 -6.23 3.44
C MET A 112 2.84 -5.47 4.34
N TYR A 113 4.03 -6.03 4.58
CA TYR A 113 5.08 -5.37 5.35
C TYR A 113 5.60 -4.12 4.64
N GLN A 114 5.89 -4.23 3.34
CA GLN A 114 6.32 -3.10 2.54
C GLN A 114 5.24 -2.01 2.48
N LEU A 115 3.97 -2.36 2.26
CA LEU A 115 2.87 -1.41 2.27
C LEU A 115 2.72 -0.70 3.62
N GLN A 116 2.78 -1.43 4.73
CA GLN A 116 2.67 -0.83 6.07
C GLN A 116 3.77 0.23 6.31
N ASN A 117 5.01 -0.07 5.91
CA ASN A 117 6.11 0.86 6.09
C ASN A 117 6.06 2.02 5.08
N GLN A 118 5.66 1.75 3.82
CA GLN A 118 5.48 2.76 2.78
C GLN A 118 4.48 3.84 3.22
N LEU A 119 3.40 3.42 3.88
CA LEU A 119 2.32 4.32 4.31
C LEU A 119 2.54 4.91 5.71
N SER A 120 3.61 4.53 6.40
CA SER A 120 3.81 4.86 7.82
C SER A 120 3.96 6.36 8.10
N ASN A 121 4.42 7.15 7.13
CA ASN A 121 4.52 8.61 7.22
C ASN A 121 3.32 9.34 6.57
N LYS A 122 2.45 8.63 5.85
CA LYS A 122 1.31 9.18 5.11
C LYS A 122 0.08 9.31 6.00
N GLU A 123 -0.83 10.20 5.63
CA GLU A 123 -2.17 10.28 6.22
C GLU A 123 -3.16 9.69 5.21
N LEU A 124 -4.01 8.76 5.63
CA LEU A 124 -5.01 8.14 4.75
C LEU A 124 -6.43 8.68 4.99
N GLY A 125 -6.55 9.69 5.85
CA GLY A 125 -7.84 10.18 6.33
C GLY A 125 -8.58 9.07 7.07
N ASP A 126 -9.88 8.94 6.79
CA ASP A 126 -10.69 7.86 7.35
C ASP A 126 -10.49 6.53 6.58
N HIS A 127 -9.84 6.56 5.42
CA HIS A 127 -9.61 5.39 4.55
C HIS A 127 -8.42 4.54 5.00
N ILE A 128 -8.49 3.93 6.19
CA ILE A 128 -7.37 3.16 6.75
C ILE A 128 -7.53 1.64 6.62
N PHE A 129 -8.73 1.14 6.32
CA PHE A 129 -9.00 -0.30 6.30
C PHE A 129 -8.68 -0.90 4.94
N PHE A 130 -7.63 -1.71 4.85
CA PHE A 130 -7.22 -2.36 3.62
C PHE A 130 -8.29 -3.31 3.08
N GLU A 131 -8.68 -3.12 1.80
CA GLU A 131 -9.67 -3.95 1.09
C GLU A 131 -9.07 -4.77 -0.06
N GLY A 132 -7.75 -4.68 -0.24
CA GLY A 132 -7.01 -5.42 -1.26
C GLY A 132 -6.42 -4.54 -2.36
N LEU A 133 -5.83 -5.21 -3.35
CA LEU A 133 -5.16 -4.62 -4.49
C LEU A 133 -5.87 -5.00 -5.79
N ILE A 134 -6.26 -4.00 -6.57
CA ILE A 134 -6.92 -4.20 -7.87
C ILE A 134 -5.87 -4.07 -8.96
N PRO A 135 -5.64 -5.11 -9.80
CA PRO A 135 -4.73 -5.00 -10.92
C PRO A 135 -5.24 -3.93 -11.90
N LYS A 136 -4.33 -3.09 -12.37
CA LYS A 136 -4.57 -2.13 -13.46
C LYS A 136 -3.97 -2.66 -14.75
N ASP A 137 -4.53 -2.23 -15.87
CA ASP A 137 -4.04 -2.62 -17.18
C ASP A 137 -2.68 -1.96 -17.43
N THR A 138 -1.64 -2.76 -17.60
CA THR A 138 -0.28 -2.25 -17.82
C THR A 138 -0.07 -1.75 -19.24
N GLU A 139 -0.97 -2.08 -20.19
CA GLU A 139 -0.93 -1.57 -21.57
C GLU A 139 -1.13 -0.06 -21.64
N GLU A 140 -1.94 0.50 -20.73
CA GLU A 140 -2.17 1.94 -20.60
C GLU A 140 -0.88 2.67 -20.17
N TYR A 141 -0.05 2.00 -19.36
CA TYR A 141 1.18 2.54 -18.80
C TYR A 141 2.45 2.07 -19.53
N LYS A 142 2.32 1.21 -20.55
CA LYS A 142 3.41 0.63 -21.37
C LYS A 142 4.56 0.06 -20.54
N THR A 143 4.23 -0.63 -19.45
CA THR A 143 5.21 -1.25 -18.54
C THR A 143 5.01 -2.76 -18.47
N ASP A 144 6.11 -3.50 -18.37
CA ASP A 144 6.07 -4.95 -18.09
C ASP A 144 5.95 -5.23 -16.57
N ILE A 145 5.96 -4.18 -15.74
CA ILE A 145 5.86 -4.26 -14.28
C ILE A 145 4.38 -4.38 -13.90
N PRO A 146 3.98 -5.40 -13.10
CA PRO A 146 2.63 -5.50 -12.58
C PRO A 146 2.23 -4.24 -11.81
N LEU A 147 1.11 -3.65 -12.21
CA LEU A 147 0.57 -2.43 -11.61
C LEU A 147 -0.72 -2.74 -10.85
N TYR A 148 -0.82 -2.24 -9.62
CA TYR A 148 -1.99 -2.39 -8.79
C TYR A 148 -2.41 -1.06 -8.18
N PHE A 149 -3.71 -0.91 -7.95
CA PHE A 149 -4.25 0.17 -7.12
C PHE A 149 -4.71 -0.42 -5.78
N MET A 150 -4.24 0.14 -4.68
CA MET A 150 -4.64 -0.22 -3.33
C MET A 150 -5.91 0.51 -2.95
N TYR A 151 -6.87 -0.23 -2.42
CA TYR A 151 -8.12 0.35 -1.94
C TYR A 151 -8.21 0.23 -0.42
N CYS A 152 -8.59 1.33 0.23
CA CYS A 152 -8.86 1.38 1.66
C CYS A 152 -10.26 1.93 1.92
N GLY A 153 -11.01 1.25 2.77
CA GLY A 153 -12.33 1.64 3.25
C GLY A 153 -12.27 2.49 4.53
N SER A 154 -13.41 3.13 4.84
CA SER A 154 -13.67 3.95 6.04
C SER A 154 -14.43 3.20 7.13
#